data_AF-A0A8T6QIS3-F1
#
_entry.id   AF-A0A8T6QIS3-F1
#
_cell.length_a   1.000
_cell.length_b   1.000
_cell.length_c   1.000
_cell.angle_alpha   90.00
_cell.angle_beta   90.00
_cell.angle_gamma   90.00
#
_symmetry.space_group_name_H-M   'P 1'
#
loop_
_entity.id
_entity.type
_entity.pdbx_description
1 polymer ?
#
loop_
_entity_poly.entity_id
_entity_poly.type
_entity_poly.pdbx_seq_one_letter_code
_entity_poly.pdbx_strand_id
1 'polypeptide(L)'
;ELGIPFSDPLADGPTIQNATLRAFAAGVTPAQCFEMLALIRQKHPTIPIGLLMYANLVFNKGIDEFYAQCEKVGVDSVLVADVPVEESAPFRQAALRHNVAPIFICPPNADDDLLRQIASYGRGYTYLLSRAGVTGAENRAALPLN
;
A
#
# COMPACT_ATOMS: atom_id res chain seq x y z
N GLU A 1 -4.90 2.22 7.16
CA GLU A 1 -4.48 1.90 5.79
C GLU A 1 -5.72 1.77 4.91
N LEU A 2 -5.74 2.42 3.75
CA LEU A 2 -6.89 2.50 2.84
C LEU A 2 -6.48 2.00 1.45
N GLY A 3 -7.24 1.08 0.87
CA GLY A 3 -7.02 0.60 -0.49
C GLY A 3 -7.80 1.42 -1.53
N ILE A 4 -7.19 1.68 -2.69
CA ILE A 4 -7.92 2.17 -3.88
C ILE A 4 -8.35 0.95 -4.72
N PRO A 5 -9.64 0.80 -5.05
CA PRO A 5 -10.13 -0.35 -5.83
C PRO A 5 -9.34 -0.56 -7.13
N PHE A 6 -8.90 -1.79 -7.36
CA PHE A 6 -8.10 -2.18 -8.53
C PHE A 6 -8.67 -3.43 -9.20
N SER A 7 -8.63 -3.50 -10.54
CA SER A 7 -9.25 -4.60 -11.30
C SER A 7 -8.58 -5.95 -11.06
N ASP A 8 -7.27 -5.97 -10.83
CA ASP A 8 -6.46 -7.19 -10.80
C ASP A 8 -5.62 -7.29 -9.50
N PRO A 9 -6.27 -7.38 -8.31
CA PRO A 9 -5.56 -7.30 -7.04
C PRO A 9 -4.92 -8.65 -6.64
N LEU A 10 -3.78 -8.99 -7.26
CA LEU A 10 -3.10 -10.28 -7.11
C LEU A 10 -2.65 -10.61 -5.67
N ALA A 11 -2.39 -9.59 -4.86
CA ALA A 11 -1.93 -9.75 -3.47
C ALA A 11 -3.08 -9.92 -2.45
N ASP A 12 -4.31 -9.66 -2.86
CA ASP A 12 -5.48 -9.63 -1.99
C ASP A 12 -6.19 -10.99 -1.94
N GLY A 13 -6.59 -11.42 -0.74
CA GLY A 13 -7.45 -12.59 -0.58
C GLY A 13 -8.93 -12.31 -0.92
N PRO A 14 -9.78 -13.36 -0.91
CA PRO A 14 -11.17 -13.28 -1.37
C PRO A 14 -12.02 -12.20 -0.67
N THR A 15 -11.78 -11.96 0.62
CA THR A 15 -12.52 -10.93 1.38
C THR A 15 -12.27 -9.53 0.82
N ILE A 16 -11.01 -9.20 0.50
CA ILE A 16 -10.64 -7.87 -0.03
C ILE A 16 -11.01 -7.77 -1.51
N GLN A 17 -10.84 -8.83 -2.29
CA GLN A 17 -11.35 -8.90 -3.67
C GLN A 17 -12.86 -8.59 -3.73
N ASN A 18 -13.66 -9.18 -2.83
CA ASN A 18 -15.09 -8.91 -2.73
C ASN A 18 -15.40 -7.44 -2.32
N ALA A 19 -14.57 -6.82 -1.49
CA ALA A 19 -14.72 -5.40 -1.15
C ALA A 19 -14.47 -4.51 -2.37
N THR A 20 -13.45 -4.82 -3.16
CA THR A 20 -13.13 -4.16 -4.42
C THR A 20 -14.27 -4.30 -5.43
N LEU A 21 -14.86 -5.50 -5.58
CA LEU A 21 -16.04 -5.71 -6.43
C LEU A 21 -17.24 -4.86 -5.99
N ARG A 22 -17.50 -4.75 -4.68
CA ARG A 22 -18.57 -3.87 -4.17
C ARG A 22 -18.30 -2.39 -4.48
N ALA A 23 -17.05 -1.95 -4.36
CA ALA A 23 -16.67 -0.58 -4.71
C ALA A 23 -16.87 -0.29 -6.20
N PHE A 24 -16.47 -1.23 -7.08
CA PHE A 24 -16.71 -1.10 -8.52
C PHE A 24 -18.21 -1.13 -8.88
N ALA A 25 -19.01 -1.99 -8.24
CA ALA A 25 -20.45 -2.02 -8.44
C ALA A 25 -21.13 -0.69 -8.03
N ALA A 26 -20.54 0.05 -7.08
CA ALA A 26 -20.95 1.39 -6.68
C ALA A 26 -20.36 2.52 -7.56
N GLY A 27 -19.58 2.19 -8.59
CA GLY A 27 -18.97 3.16 -9.50
C GLY A 27 -17.80 3.94 -8.90
N VAL A 28 -17.13 3.42 -7.87
CA VAL A 28 -15.98 4.08 -7.23
C VAL A 28 -14.79 4.13 -8.20
N THR A 29 -14.19 5.32 -8.31
CA THR A 29 -13.01 5.60 -9.13
C THR A 29 -11.85 6.11 -8.27
N PRO A 30 -10.59 6.04 -8.75
CA PRO A 30 -9.46 6.63 -8.04
C PRO A 30 -9.63 8.13 -7.78
N ALA A 31 -10.24 8.88 -8.71
CA ALA A 31 -10.50 10.32 -8.53
C ALA A 31 -11.40 10.58 -7.31
N GLN A 32 -12.50 9.84 -7.18
CA GLN A 32 -13.38 9.90 -6.01
C GLN A 32 -12.67 9.46 -4.74
N CYS A 33 -11.76 8.47 -4.81
CA CYS A 33 -10.97 8.07 -3.65
C CYS A 33 -10.10 9.23 -3.14
N PHE A 34 -9.47 10.01 -4.03
CA PHE A 34 -8.71 11.21 -3.63
C PHE A 34 -9.60 12.32 -3.05
N GLU A 35 -10.82 12.50 -3.55
CA GLU A 35 -11.81 13.40 -2.94
C GLU A 35 -12.15 12.96 -1.51
N MET A 36 -12.39 11.66 -1.31
CA MET A 36 -12.64 11.08 0.01
C MET A 36 -11.45 11.26 0.96
N LEU A 37 -10.22 11.05 0.47
CA LEU A 37 -9.00 11.25 1.26
C LEU A 37 -8.87 12.70 1.75
N ALA A 38 -9.12 13.69 0.88
CA ALA A 38 -9.10 15.09 1.27
C ALA A 38 -10.14 15.40 2.36
N LEU A 39 -11.36 14.86 2.24
CA LEU A 39 -12.41 15.02 3.26
C LEU A 39 -12.04 14.33 4.59
N ILE A 40 -11.40 13.17 4.55
CA ILE A 40 -10.93 12.45 5.74
C ILE A 40 -9.84 13.26 6.45
N ARG A 41 -8.82 13.75 5.72
CA ARG A 41 -7.75 14.60 6.28
C ARG A 41 -8.28 15.86 6.93
N GLN A 42 -9.25 16.54 6.30
CA GLN A 42 -9.88 17.73 6.89
C GLN A 42 -10.55 17.46 8.24
N LYS A 43 -11.18 16.29 8.39
CA LYS A 43 -11.85 15.89 9.65
C LYS A 43 -10.88 15.36 10.70
N HIS A 44 -9.78 14.76 10.26
CA HIS A 44 -8.80 14.10 11.13
C HIS A 44 -7.39 14.61 10.81
N PRO A 45 -7.02 15.80 11.31
CA PRO A 45 -5.81 16.49 10.86
C PRO A 45 -4.51 15.76 11.21
N THR A 46 -4.49 15.00 12.30
CA THR A 46 -3.27 14.37 12.84
C THR A 46 -3.23 12.85 12.66
N ILE A 47 -4.29 12.20 12.17
CA ILE A 47 -4.28 10.75 12.01
C ILE A 47 -3.38 10.37 10.82
N PRO A 48 -2.45 9.41 10.94
CA PRO A 48 -1.69 8.94 9.79
C PRO A 48 -2.59 8.20 8.79
N ILE A 49 -2.50 8.56 7.51
CA ILE A 49 -3.24 7.99 6.39
C ILE A 49 -2.25 7.31 5.45
N GLY A 50 -2.23 5.98 5.49
CA GLY A 50 -1.48 5.15 4.54
C GLY A 50 -2.38 4.58 3.44
N LEU A 51 -1.87 4.53 2.21
CA LEU A 51 -2.51 3.87 1.07
C LEU A 51 -1.88 2.51 0.77
N LEU A 52 -2.73 1.53 0.46
CA LEU A 52 -2.35 0.27 -0.18
C LEU A 52 -2.68 0.35 -1.68
N MET A 53 -1.66 0.22 -2.52
CA MET A 53 -1.74 0.46 -3.96
C MET A 53 -1.17 -0.69 -4.78
N TYR A 54 -1.54 -0.73 -6.05
CA TYR A 54 -0.90 -1.55 -7.08
C TYR A 54 -0.16 -0.64 -8.08
N ALA A 55 0.96 -1.11 -8.61
CA ALA A 55 1.90 -0.34 -9.43
C ALA A 55 1.22 0.32 -10.62
N ASN A 56 0.29 -0.40 -11.27
CA ASN A 56 -0.43 0.13 -12.42
C ASN A 56 -1.22 1.40 -12.10
N LEU A 57 -1.86 1.49 -10.92
CA LEU A 57 -2.61 2.69 -10.52
C LEU A 57 -1.69 3.89 -10.28
N VAL A 58 -0.48 3.63 -9.78
CA VAL A 58 0.54 4.67 -9.54
C VAL A 58 1.20 5.09 -10.85
N PHE A 59 1.43 4.15 -11.75
CA PHE A 59 2.14 4.38 -13.02
C PHE A 59 1.27 5.02 -14.11
N ASN A 60 -0.04 4.71 -14.15
CA ASN A 60 -0.94 5.08 -15.26
C ASN A 60 -0.90 6.57 -15.62
N LYS A 61 -0.98 7.46 -14.61
CA LYS A 61 -0.92 8.92 -14.81
C LYS A 61 0.48 9.51 -14.62
N GLY A 62 1.48 8.67 -14.39
CA GLY A 62 2.83 9.06 -14.00
C GLY A 62 3.04 8.96 -12.49
N ILE A 63 4.16 8.34 -12.11
CA ILE A 63 4.52 8.09 -10.70
C ILE A 63 4.60 9.42 -9.92
N ASP A 64 5.24 10.44 -10.47
CA ASP A 64 5.42 11.74 -9.81
C ASP A 64 4.08 12.45 -9.57
N GLU A 65 3.21 12.49 -10.58
CA GLU A 65 1.86 13.07 -10.48
C GLU A 65 1.02 12.36 -9.41
N PHE A 66 1.10 11.04 -9.31
CA PHE A 66 0.40 10.29 -8.27
C PHE A 66 0.85 10.71 -6.86
N TYR A 67 2.17 10.82 -6.63
CA TYR A 67 2.69 11.22 -5.33
C TYR A 67 2.45 12.71 -5.02
N ALA A 68 2.47 13.58 -6.03
CA ALA A 68 2.03 14.97 -5.90
C ALA A 68 0.55 15.07 -5.47
N GLN A 69 -0.30 14.21 -6.03
CA GLN A 69 -1.71 14.12 -5.63
C GLN A 69 -1.86 13.61 -4.19
N CYS A 70 -1.05 12.64 -3.77
CA CYS A 70 -1.00 12.14 -2.39
C CYS A 70 -0.64 13.26 -1.40
N GLU A 71 0.42 14.02 -1.67
CA GLU A 71 0.82 15.17 -0.86
C GLU A 71 -0.30 16.20 -0.74
N LYS A 72 -0.92 16.55 -1.88
CA LYS A 72 -2.01 17.53 -1.94
C LYS A 72 -3.21 17.17 -1.06
N VAL A 73 -3.56 15.89 -0.96
CA VAL A 73 -4.68 15.45 -0.11
C VAL A 73 -4.26 15.07 1.31
N GLY A 74 -2.96 15.16 1.62
CA GLY A 74 -2.39 14.83 2.93
C GLY A 74 -2.35 13.34 3.22
N VAL A 75 -1.95 12.51 2.26
CA VAL A 75 -1.56 11.10 2.50
C VAL A 75 -0.15 11.07 3.09
N ASP A 76 0.08 10.25 4.11
CA ASP A 76 1.36 10.17 4.81
C ASP A 76 2.26 9.04 4.29
N SER A 77 1.67 7.96 3.78
CA SER A 77 2.44 6.80 3.32
C SER A 77 1.77 6.04 2.20
N VAL A 78 2.57 5.35 1.39
CA VAL A 78 2.10 4.47 0.31
C VAL A 78 2.88 3.17 0.34
N LEU A 79 2.14 2.06 0.39
CA LEU A 79 2.63 0.71 0.13
C LEU A 79 2.18 0.32 -1.28
N VAL A 80 3.11 -0.03 -2.16
CA VAL A 80 2.81 -0.57 -3.49
C VAL A 80 3.03 -2.08 -3.47
N ALA A 81 1.95 -2.86 -3.45
CA ALA A 81 1.96 -4.28 -3.06
C ALA A 81 2.74 -5.19 -4.02
N ASP A 82 2.82 -4.82 -5.29
CA ASP A 82 3.43 -5.55 -6.39
C ASP A 82 4.77 -4.95 -6.84
N VAL A 83 5.32 -3.98 -6.12
CA VAL A 83 6.65 -3.41 -6.40
C VAL A 83 7.67 -3.92 -5.38
N PRO A 84 8.60 -4.81 -5.78
CA PRO A 84 9.66 -5.28 -4.89
C PRO A 84 10.70 -4.17 -4.66
N VAL A 85 11.56 -4.35 -3.65
CA VAL A 85 12.52 -3.33 -3.22
C VAL A 85 13.49 -2.96 -4.35
N GLU A 86 13.87 -3.93 -5.17
CA GLU A 86 14.76 -3.85 -6.32
C GLU A 86 14.22 -2.90 -7.40
N GLU A 87 12.91 -2.93 -7.65
CA GLU A 87 12.22 -2.11 -8.65
C GLU A 87 11.68 -0.78 -8.06
N SER A 88 11.82 -0.58 -6.76
CA SER A 88 11.17 0.53 -6.04
C SER A 88 11.79 1.91 -6.26
N ALA A 89 12.93 2.01 -6.94
CA ALA A 89 13.69 3.26 -7.05
C ALA A 89 12.85 4.47 -7.53
N PRO A 90 12.15 4.41 -8.69
CA PRO A 90 11.32 5.52 -9.13
C PRO A 90 10.18 5.85 -8.16
N PHE A 91 9.57 4.83 -7.55
CA PHE A 91 8.46 4.99 -6.60
C PHE A 91 8.91 5.67 -5.30
N ARG A 92 9.96 5.15 -4.65
CA ARG A 92 10.45 5.70 -3.38
C ARG A 92 11.04 7.10 -3.54
N GLN A 93 11.69 7.39 -4.67
CA GLN A 93 12.23 8.72 -4.94
C GLN A 93 11.10 9.75 -5.13
N ALA A 94 10.05 9.40 -5.86
CA ALA A 94 8.88 10.25 -6.03
C ALA A 94 8.13 10.47 -4.71
N ALA A 95 7.92 9.40 -3.93
CA ALA A 95 7.33 9.48 -2.60
C ALA A 95 8.05 10.49 -1.71
N LEU A 96 9.38 10.37 -1.61
CA LEU A 96 10.21 11.26 -0.78
C LEU A 96 10.22 12.72 -1.28
N ARG A 97 10.16 12.96 -2.59
CA ARG A 97 10.03 14.32 -3.15
C ARG A 97 8.73 15.01 -2.71
N HIS A 98 7.69 14.23 -2.46
CA HIS A 98 6.34 14.68 -2.13
C HIS A 98 5.97 14.45 -0.66
N ASN A 99 6.96 14.31 0.22
CA ASN A 99 6.74 14.13 1.66
C ASN A 99 5.86 12.92 2.03
N VAL A 100 5.82 11.90 1.17
CA VAL A 100 5.11 10.63 1.40
C VAL A 100 6.12 9.55 1.77
N ALA A 101 5.83 8.80 2.83
CA ALA A 101 6.67 7.68 3.25
C ALA A 101 6.47 6.45 2.33
N PRO A 102 7.51 5.96 1.64
CA PRO A 102 7.45 4.67 0.95
C PRO A 102 7.49 3.53 1.99
N ILE A 103 6.46 2.69 1.97
CA ILE A 103 6.35 1.53 2.86
C ILE A 103 6.78 0.26 2.11
N PHE A 104 7.59 -0.56 2.77
CA PHE A 104 8.03 -1.85 2.26
C PHE A 104 7.54 -3.00 3.12
N ILE A 105 7.26 -4.11 2.43
CA ILE A 105 6.92 -5.38 3.05
C ILE A 105 8.20 -6.10 3.45
N CYS A 106 8.29 -6.51 4.71
CA CYS A 106 9.29 -7.43 5.22
C CYS A 106 8.66 -8.82 5.35
N PRO A 107 9.04 -9.80 4.50
CA PRO A 107 8.62 -11.18 4.69
C PRO A 107 9.31 -11.80 5.91
N PRO A 108 8.72 -12.82 6.56
CA PRO A 108 9.30 -13.45 7.75
C PRO A 108 10.58 -14.25 7.45
N ASN A 109 10.83 -14.55 6.18
CA ASN A 109 12.01 -15.24 5.67
C ASN A 109 12.98 -14.31 4.92
N ALA A 110 12.93 -13.01 5.18
CA ALA A 110 13.87 -12.04 4.62
C ALA A 110 15.31 -12.38 5.03
N ASP A 111 16.25 -12.31 4.09
CA ASP A 111 17.68 -12.39 4.38
C ASP A 111 18.23 -11.04 4.88
N ASP A 112 19.48 -11.04 5.35
CA ASP A 112 20.11 -9.85 5.92
C ASP A 112 20.23 -8.70 4.90
N ASP A 113 20.45 -9.03 3.63
CA ASP A 113 20.55 -8.04 2.56
C ASP A 113 19.20 -7.34 2.33
N LEU A 114 18.10 -8.10 2.24
CA LEU A 114 16.76 -7.53 2.12
C LEU A 114 16.39 -6.70 3.36
N LEU A 115 16.72 -7.18 4.57
CA LEU A 115 16.50 -6.43 5.81
C LEU A 115 17.22 -5.07 5.79
N ARG A 116 18.48 -5.04 5.35
CA ARG A 116 19.25 -3.79 5.21
C ARG A 116 18.62 -2.85 4.18
N GLN A 117 18.17 -3.38 3.05
CA GLN A 117 17.52 -2.56 2.02
C GLN A 117 16.20 -1.96 2.51
N ILE A 118 15.34 -2.76 3.16
CA ILE A 118 14.07 -2.30 3.73
C ILE A 118 14.32 -1.22 4.80
N ALA A 119 15.29 -1.43 5.69
CA ALA A 119 15.65 -0.46 6.71
C ALA A 119 16.23 0.85 6.12
N SER A 120 16.99 0.76 5.03
CA SER A 120 17.58 1.92 4.35
C SER A 120 16.53 2.74 3.59
N TYR A 121 15.62 2.06 2.88
CA TYR A 121 14.70 2.70 1.94
C TYR A 121 13.33 3.04 2.52
N GLY A 122 12.82 2.26 3.47
CA GLY A 122 11.50 2.48 4.07
C GLY A 122 11.45 3.69 4.99
N ARG A 123 10.30 4.35 5.08
CA ARG A 123 10.02 5.43 6.05
C ARG A 123 8.66 5.18 6.72
N GLY A 124 8.39 5.87 7.82
CA GLY A 124 7.11 5.75 8.55
C GLY A 124 7.04 4.46 9.38
N TYR A 125 6.90 3.31 8.72
CA TYR A 125 6.89 1.98 9.35
C TYR A 125 7.37 0.90 8.38
N THR A 126 7.69 -0.28 8.90
CA THR A 126 7.98 -1.49 8.11
C THR A 126 6.79 -2.43 8.22
N TYR A 127 6.26 -2.90 7.08
CA TYR A 127 5.12 -3.82 7.06
C TYR A 127 5.63 -5.25 7.21
N LEU A 128 5.62 -5.81 8.42
CA LEU A 128 6.06 -7.18 8.67
C LEU A 128 4.94 -8.19 8.37
N LEU A 129 5.16 -9.13 7.45
CA LEU A 129 4.20 -10.21 7.19
C LEU A 129 4.26 -11.28 8.29
N SER A 130 3.10 -11.58 8.89
CA SER A 130 2.99 -12.60 9.92
C SER A 130 3.24 -14.03 9.42
N ARG A 131 3.00 -14.28 8.12
CA ARG A 131 3.21 -15.57 7.46
C ARG A 131 3.62 -15.32 6.00
N ALA A 132 4.38 -16.24 5.43
CA ALA A 132 4.59 -16.27 3.98
C ALA A 132 3.28 -16.69 3.28
N GLY A 133 2.71 -15.83 2.43
CA GLY A 133 1.46 -16.09 1.68
C GLY A 133 0.58 -14.85 1.51
N VAL A 134 -0.52 -14.98 0.75
CA VAL A 134 -1.51 -13.91 0.52
C VAL A 134 -2.37 -13.61 1.75
N THR A 135 -2.85 -12.37 1.86
CA THR A 135 -3.68 -11.87 2.95
C THR A 135 -5.00 -12.65 3.05
N GLY A 136 -5.27 -13.29 4.19
CA GLY A 136 -6.57 -13.93 4.45
C GLY A 136 -6.75 -15.35 3.90
N ALA A 137 -5.68 -16.03 3.47
CA ALA A 137 -5.77 -17.48 3.25
C ALA A 137 -6.00 -18.20 4.59
N GLU A 138 -7.21 -18.75 4.76
CA GLU A 138 -7.55 -19.66 5.85
C GLU A 138 -6.66 -20.91 5.81
N ASN A 139 -5.50 -20.85 6.45
CA ASN A 139 -4.87 -22.04 7.00
C ASN A 139 -5.05 -21.96 8.51
N ARG A 140 -6.01 -22.74 9.01
CA ARG A 140 -6.19 -23.07 10.43
C ARG A 140 -4.80 -23.14 11.07
N ALA A 141 -4.58 -22.33 12.10
CA ALA A 141 -3.42 -22.49 12.95
C ALA A 141 -3.37 -23.97 13.37
N ALA A 142 -2.33 -24.69 12.94
CA ALA A 142 -1.96 -25.91 13.63
C ALA A 142 -1.66 -25.50 15.07
N LEU A 143 -2.41 -26.09 16.01
CA LEU A 143 -2.21 -25.90 17.44
C LEU A 143 -0.72 -26.11 17.76
N PRO A 144 -0.14 -25.33 18.69
CA PRO A 144 1.22 -25.59 19.14
C PRO A 144 1.29 -27.03 19.67
N LEU A 145 2.24 -27.80 19.16
CA LEU A 145 2.58 -29.12 19.66
C LEU A 145 2.99 -28.96 21.13
N ASN A 146 2.31 -29.70 22.02
CA ASN A 146 2.69 -29.86 23.43
C ASN A 146 4.07 -30.52 23.55
#